data_AF-A0A494BAF3-F1
#
_entry.id   AF-A0A494BAF3-F1
#
_cell.length_a   1.000
_cell.length_b   1.000
_cell.length_c   1.000
_cell.angle_alpha   90.00
_cell.angle_beta   90.00
_cell.angle_gamma   90.00
#
_symmetry.space_group_name_H-M   'P 1'
#
loop_
_entity.id
_entity.type
_entity.pdbx_description
1 polymer ?
#
loop_
_entity_poly.entity_id
_entity_poly.type
_entity_poly.pdbx_seq_one_letter_code
_entity_poly.pdbx_strand_id
1 'polypeptide(L)'
;MERLQQARISDERQRGLMDMMGGVLEVKKEDILRMVIPQPPFMAKADALWSEDERKQFKEYEKKVKELNEERDKYRKSLEAELKKLQNSIQESTQNFDDHLKRLFERRVKAEMVINQEELKINNIIFSLLLDEELSSREQFLNNYLLKKQEEKTKTAEAIQKAREDLDVFKEHHDMLVAEDKILDRSFKKEFSDILGHQVDVLYKLFKRRPRVHKQKTQADVTSLVPYGERPGSAKLNKENLAQLMKSMDELDNINNMPEGLDPSVWEHFCSTRRAKVENEYKVKQKAACLLEMTTFLRKRMEEDDVVHHEIEKVFHELIRLQDEKVRFQVNLTVQILLKQGQVELENFQLMLEYSDAILINKNIIEDLNSVIRAGVTGEREPQLRKCLHKDCTFRGSAAKT
;
A
#
# COMPACT_ATOMS: atom_id res chain seq x y z
N MET A 1 53.68 36.94 -71.60
CA MET A 1 53.29 37.61 -72.86
C MET A 1 51.77 37.81 -72.94
N GLU A 2 50.93 36.81 -72.67
CA GLU A 2 49.45 36.96 -72.71
C GLU A 2 48.86 37.98 -71.73
N ARG A 3 49.36 38.09 -70.50
CA ARG A 3 48.86 39.10 -69.52
C ARG A 3 49.09 40.55 -69.96
N LEU A 4 50.17 40.82 -70.70
CA LEU A 4 50.46 42.16 -71.25
C LEU A 4 49.57 42.48 -72.46
N GLN A 5 49.22 41.46 -73.26
CA GLN A 5 48.26 41.63 -74.36
C GLN A 5 46.83 41.84 -73.85
N GLN A 6 46.38 41.11 -72.83
CA GLN A 6 45.06 41.33 -72.22
C GLN A 6 44.92 42.69 -71.53
N ALA A 7 46.00 43.18 -70.89
CA ALA A 7 46.02 44.53 -70.32
C ALA A 7 45.91 45.60 -71.42
N ARG A 8 46.61 45.44 -72.55
CA ARG A 8 46.50 46.34 -73.72
C ARG A 8 45.12 46.33 -74.37
N ILE A 9 44.51 45.15 -74.54
CA ILE A 9 43.17 45.01 -75.11
C ILE A 9 42.10 45.62 -74.18
N SER A 10 42.26 45.49 -72.86
CA SER A 10 41.39 46.15 -71.87
C SER A 10 41.49 47.66 -71.94
N ASP A 11 42.71 48.19 -72.13
CA ASP A 11 42.99 49.62 -72.22
C ASP A 11 42.50 50.22 -73.56
N GLU A 12 42.55 49.45 -74.65
CA GLU A 12 41.95 49.79 -75.94
C GLU A 12 40.42 49.74 -75.91
N ARG A 13 39.82 48.74 -75.23
CA ARG A 13 38.37 48.66 -75.03
C ARG A 13 37.84 49.81 -74.19
N GLN A 14 38.54 50.17 -73.12
CA GLN A 14 38.15 51.25 -72.22
C GLN A 14 38.31 52.62 -72.89
N ARG A 15 39.36 52.82 -73.72
CA ARG A 15 39.47 53.99 -74.61
C ARG A 15 38.38 54.03 -75.66
N GLY A 16 38.08 52.90 -76.32
CA GLY A 16 37.00 52.81 -77.30
C GLY A 16 35.62 53.13 -76.69
N LEU A 17 35.38 52.72 -75.45
CA LEU A 17 34.16 53.07 -74.71
C LEU A 17 34.11 54.55 -74.32
N MET A 18 35.26 55.13 -73.96
CA MET A 18 35.40 56.57 -73.71
C MET A 18 35.15 57.40 -74.97
N ASP A 19 35.72 57.00 -76.11
CA ASP A 19 35.61 57.72 -77.39
C ASP A 19 34.23 57.54 -78.05
N MET A 20 33.57 56.39 -77.85
CA MET A 20 32.26 56.13 -78.47
C MET A 20 31.05 56.47 -77.59
N MET A 21 31.14 56.31 -76.25
CA MET A 21 30.01 56.54 -75.32
C MET A 21 30.41 57.21 -73.99
N GLY A 22 31.53 57.95 -73.93
CA GLY A 22 31.92 58.70 -72.73
C GLY A 22 32.23 57.84 -71.49
N GLY A 23 32.45 56.53 -71.66
CA GLY A 23 32.88 55.62 -70.60
C GLY A 23 31.77 54.91 -69.82
N VAL A 24 30.48 55.06 -70.18
CA VAL A 24 29.36 54.37 -69.50
C VAL A 24 28.51 53.59 -70.51
N LEU A 25 28.39 52.28 -70.30
CA LEU A 25 27.70 51.36 -71.23
C LEU A 25 26.17 51.40 -71.08
N GLU A 26 25.66 51.65 -69.88
CA GLU A 26 24.24 51.81 -69.57
C GLU A 26 24.07 52.97 -68.58
N VAL A 27 23.43 54.05 -69.02
CA VAL A 27 23.08 55.15 -68.13
C VAL A 27 21.88 54.71 -67.30
N LYS A 28 22.07 54.47 -66.00
CA LYS A 28 20.93 54.14 -65.13
C LYS A 28 20.04 55.38 -65.01
N LYS A 29 18.73 55.19 -64.88
CA LYS A 29 17.80 56.31 -64.63
C LYS A 29 18.24 57.17 -63.45
N GLU A 30 18.85 56.56 -62.44
CA GLU A 30 19.42 57.26 -61.28
C GLU A 30 20.60 58.18 -61.63
N ASP A 31 21.38 57.83 -62.65
CA ASP A 31 22.52 58.63 -63.11
C ASP A 31 22.04 59.86 -63.89
N ILE A 32 20.98 59.72 -64.71
CA ILE A 32 20.32 60.82 -65.43
C ILE A 32 19.72 61.83 -64.44
N LEU A 33 19.04 61.33 -63.40
CA LEU A 33 18.42 62.15 -62.36
C LEU A 33 19.44 62.86 -61.44
N ARG A 34 20.70 62.39 -61.42
CA ARG A 34 21.82 63.00 -60.69
C ARG A 34 22.61 64.01 -61.52
N MET A 35 22.39 64.08 -62.84
CA MET A 35 23.05 65.07 -63.68
C MET A 35 22.67 66.49 -63.23
N VAL A 36 23.65 67.38 -63.23
CA VAL A 36 23.43 68.82 -63.05
C VAL A 36 23.48 69.44 -64.44
N ILE A 37 22.38 70.04 -64.88
CA ILE A 37 22.36 70.76 -66.16
C ILE A 37 23.27 71.99 -66.00
N PRO A 38 24.37 72.10 -66.74
CA PRO A 38 25.32 73.20 -66.58
C PRO A 38 24.66 74.53 -66.97
N GLN A 39 24.91 75.56 -66.15
CA GLN A 39 24.41 76.90 -66.42
C GLN A 39 25.03 77.45 -67.71
N PRO A 40 24.23 78.01 -68.62
CA PRO A 40 24.76 78.64 -69.82
C PRO A 40 25.75 79.78 -69.47
N PRO A 41 26.92 79.89 -70.14
CA PRO A 41 27.97 80.85 -69.78
C PRO A 41 27.53 82.33 -69.76
N PHE A 42 26.48 82.67 -70.51
CA PHE A 42 25.94 84.02 -70.58
C PHE A 42 25.05 84.41 -69.38
N MET A 43 24.58 83.45 -68.55
CA MET A 43 23.88 83.73 -67.28
C MET A 43 24.76 84.47 -66.27
N ALA A 44 26.09 84.52 -66.47
CA ALA A 44 27.00 85.32 -65.64
C ALA A 44 26.96 86.83 -65.98
N LYS A 45 26.34 87.22 -67.10
CA LYS A 45 26.15 88.62 -67.54
C LYS A 45 24.71 89.06 -67.25
N ALA A 46 24.50 90.35 -66.98
CA ALA A 46 23.18 90.91 -66.64
C ALA A 46 22.12 90.69 -67.75
N ASP A 47 20.90 90.31 -67.35
CA ASP A 47 19.76 89.91 -68.21
C ASP A 47 19.38 90.93 -69.30
N ALA A 48 19.72 92.20 -69.09
CA ALA A 48 19.49 93.29 -70.03
C ALA A 48 20.38 93.23 -71.29
N LEU A 49 21.50 92.50 -71.23
CA LEU A 49 22.50 92.39 -72.31
C LEU A 49 22.36 91.12 -73.15
N TRP A 50 21.34 90.30 -72.89
CA TRP A 50 21.13 89.06 -73.63
C TRP A 50 20.55 89.35 -75.01
N SER A 51 21.17 88.79 -76.04
CA SER A 51 20.62 88.69 -77.39
C SER A 51 19.32 87.85 -77.41
N GLU A 52 18.51 88.00 -78.46
CA GLU A 52 17.28 87.19 -78.60
C GLU A 52 17.55 85.68 -78.60
N ASP A 53 18.70 85.26 -79.15
CA ASP A 53 19.16 83.88 -79.12
C ASP A 53 19.57 83.41 -77.72
N GLU A 54 20.23 84.25 -76.91
CA GLU A 54 20.57 83.95 -75.51
C GLU A 54 19.30 83.85 -74.63
N ARG A 55 18.28 84.69 -74.87
CA ARG A 55 16.96 84.59 -74.21
C ARG A 55 16.24 83.29 -74.57
N LYS A 56 16.37 82.81 -75.81
CA LYS A 56 15.81 81.54 -76.24
C LYS A 56 16.53 80.35 -75.59
N GLN A 57 17.86 80.41 -75.49
CA GLN A 57 18.68 79.40 -74.82
C GLN A 57 18.41 79.33 -73.31
N PHE A 58 18.13 80.47 -72.66
CA PHE A 58 17.73 80.51 -71.24
C PHE A 58 16.38 79.82 -70.99
N LYS A 59 15.36 80.10 -71.82
CA LYS A 59 14.05 79.42 -71.73
C LYS A 59 14.18 77.92 -71.93
N GLU A 60 15.09 77.49 -72.81
CA GLU A 60 15.36 76.07 -73.03
C GLU A 60 16.10 75.43 -71.84
N TYR A 61 17.04 76.14 -71.23
CA TYR A 61 17.72 75.73 -70.00
C TYR A 61 16.72 75.60 -68.82
N GLU A 62 15.88 76.61 -68.57
CA GLU A 62 14.85 76.55 -67.51
C GLU A 62 13.87 75.39 -67.74
N LYS A 63 13.45 75.17 -68.99
CA LYS A 63 12.59 74.06 -69.36
C LYS A 63 13.25 72.71 -69.03
N LYS A 64 14.51 72.52 -69.41
CA LYS A 64 15.28 71.29 -69.11
C LYS A 64 15.48 71.08 -67.61
N VAL A 65 15.77 72.15 -66.85
CA VAL A 65 15.89 72.09 -65.37
C VAL A 65 14.56 71.73 -64.72
N LYS A 66 13.46 72.30 -65.19
CA LYS A 66 12.11 71.99 -64.70
C LYS A 66 11.71 70.55 -65.01
N GLU A 67 11.93 70.09 -66.24
CA GLU A 67 11.67 68.70 -66.65
C GLU A 67 12.49 67.71 -65.81
N LEU A 68 13.79 67.97 -65.60
CA LEU A 68 14.64 67.14 -64.77
C LEU A 68 14.17 67.09 -63.30
N ASN A 69 13.76 68.22 -62.72
CA ASN A 69 13.21 68.26 -61.37
C ASN A 69 11.86 67.53 -61.26
N GLU A 70 10.98 67.65 -62.26
CA GLU A 70 9.73 66.89 -62.31
C GLU A 70 9.97 65.38 -62.43
N GLU A 71 10.98 64.95 -63.19
CA GLU A 71 11.38 63.53 -63.25
C GLU A 71 11.98 63.05 -61.93
N ARG A 72 12.79 63.87 -61.24
CA ARG A 72 13.31 63.57 -59.89
C ARG A 72 12.19 63.41 -58.88
N ASP A 73 11.18 64.28 -58.91
CA ASP A 73 10.02 64.19 -58.02
C ASP A 73 9.13 62.98 -58.32
N LYS A 74 8.94 62.64 -59.61
CA LYS A 74 8.24 61.41 -60.02
C LYS A 74 8.99 60.18 -59.53
N TYR A 75 10.32 60.15 -59.66
CA TYR A 75 11.14 59.04 -59.18
C TYR A 75 11.11 58.92 -57.65
N ARG A 76 11.23 60.05 -56.93
CA ARG A 76 11.10 60.10 -55.46
C ARG A 76 9.76 59.53 -55.00
N LYS A 77 8.65 59.98 -55.60
CA LYS A 77 7.30 59.47 -55.28
C LYS A 77 7.14 57.98 -55.61
N SER A 78 7.74 57.51 -56.70
CA SER A 78 7.76 56.09 -57.06
C SER A 78 8.47 55.25 -56.00
N LEU A 79 9.66 55.69 -55.56
CA LEU A 79 10.42 55.03 -54.49
C LEU A 79 9.68 55.07 -53.14
N GLU A 80 9.05 56.19 -52.79
CA GLU A 80 8.22 56.29 -51.58
C GLU A 80 7.02 55.33 -51.62
N ALA A 81 6.36 55.19 -52.78
CA ALA A 81 5.27 54.25 -52.97
C ALA A 81 5.72 52.79 -52.89
N GLU A 82 6.87 52.46 -53.50
CA GLU A 82 7.47 51.14 -53.42
C GLU A 82 7.89 50.79 -51.99
N LEU A 83 8.54 51.73 -51.28
CA LEU A 83 8.90 51.58 -49.88
C LEU A 83 7.67 51.32 -49.02
N LYS A 84 6.59 52.09 -49.20
CA LYS A 84 5.33 51.88 -48.46
C LYS A 84 4.70 50.52 -48.78
N LYS A 85 4.74 50.10 -50.05
CA LYS A 85 4.25 48.78 -50.47
C LYS A 85 5.05 47.65 -49.82
N LEU A 86 6.38 47.77 -49.78
CA LEU A 86 7.26 46.81 -49.12
C LEU A 86 7.03 46.78 -47.60
N GLN A 87 6.89 47.94 -46.95
CA GLN A 87 6.57 48.03 -45.52
C GLN A 87 5.24 47.33 -45.19
N ASN A 88 4.18 47.60 -45.96
CA ASN A 88 2.89 46.95 -45.77
C ASN A 88 2.98 45.43 -45.99
N SER A 89 3.68 44.99 -47.03
CA SER A 89 3.90 43.56 -47.32
C SER A 89 4.65 42.86 -46.18
N ILE A 90 5.70 43.50 -45.63
CA ILE A 90 6.43 42.98 -44.46
C ILE A 90 5.50 42.88 -43.26
N GLN A 91 4.74 43.94 -42.95
CA GLN A 91 3.81 43.95 -41.82
C GLN A 91 2.75 42.86 -41.93
N GLU A 92 2.13 42.70 -43.11
CA GLU A 92 1.14 41.65 -43.36
C GLU A 92 1.75 40.25 -43.24
N SER A 93 2.94 40.04 -43.79
CA SER A 93 3.67 38.77 -43.70
C SER A 93 4.03 38.42 -42.25
N THR A 94 4.52 39.39 -41.47
CA THR A 94 4.82 39.22 -40.05
C THR A 94 3.56 38.89 -39.25
N GLN A 95 2.47 39.64 -39.45
CA GLN A 95 1.21 39.36 -38.75
C GLN A 95 0.65 37.98 -39.10
N ASN A 96 0.70 37.60 -40.37
CA ASN A 96 0.29 36.27 -40.82
C ASN A 96 1.14 35.18 -40.16
N PHE A 97 2.45 35.37 -40.08
CA PHE A 97 3.34 34.43 -39.39
C PHE A 97 3.01 34.30 -37.90
N ASP A 98 2.82 35.42 -37.21
CA ASP A 98 2.47 35.45 -35.78
C ASP A 98 1.14 34.75 -35.50
N ASP A 99 0.14 34.94 -36.36
CA ASP A 99 -1.15 34.25 -36.26
C ASP A 99 -1.01 32.73 -36.47
N HIS A 100 -0.15 32.29 -37.40
CA HIS A 100 0.15 30.87 -37.58
C HIS A 100 0.88 30.30 -36.36
N LEU A 101 1.85 31.03 -35.82
CA LEU A 101 2.60 30.62 -34.63
C LEU A 101 1.68 30.52 -33.41
N LYS A 102 0.76 31.48 -33.22
CA LYS A 102 -0.26 31.44 -32.17
C LYS A 102 -1.17 30.22 -32.30
N ARG A 103 -1.69 29.94 -33.50
CA ARG A 103 -2.50 28.74 -33.75
C ARG A 103 -1.74 27.44 -33.48
N LEU A 104 -0.45 27.39 -33.85
CA LEU A 104 0.40 26.25 -33.57
C LEU A 104 0.62 26.07 -32.06
N PHE A 105 0.89 27.16 -31.35
CA PHE A 105 1.05 27.15 -29.90
C PHE A 105 -0.23 26.68 -29.19
N GLU A 106 -1.40 27.19 -29.57
CA GLU A 106 -2.69 26.74 -29.02
C GLU A 106 -2.93 25.24 -29.28
N ARG A 107 -2.55 24.73 -30.46
CA ARG A 107 -2.60 23.30 -30.77
C ARG A 107 -1.65 22.48 -29.91
N ARG A 108 -0.42 22.96 -29.71
CA ARG A 108 0.57 22.31 -28.85
C ARG A 108 0.08 22.20 -27.41
N VAL A 109 -0.40 23.31 -26.83
CA VAL A 109 -0.93 23.33 -25.46
C VAL A 109 -2.10 22.35 -25.30
N LYS A 110 -3.01 22.29 -26.28
CA LYS A 110 -4.11 21.31 -26.28
C LYS A 110 -3.61 19.87 -26.36
N ALA A 111 -2.60 19.59 -27.19
CA ALA A 111 -2.02 18.26 -27.31
C ALA A 111 -1.32 17.82 -26.02
N GLU A 112 -0.48 18.69 -25.45
CA GLU A 112 0.19 18.45 -24.16
C GLU A 112 -0.85 18.22 -23.05
N MET A 113 -1.91 19.03 -22.99
CA MET A 113 -3.00 18.84 -22.02
C MET A 113 -3.67 17.47 -22.14
N VAL A 114 -3.92 16.97 -23.35
CA VAL A 114 -4.53 15.64 -23.56
C VAL A 114 -3.54 14.52 -23.19
N ILE A 115 -2.27 14.64 -23.59
CA ILE A 115 -1.22 13.67 -23.23
C ILE A 115 -1.14 13.53 -21.71
N ASN A 116 -1.01 14.66 -21.03
CA ASN A 116 -0.99 14.75 -19.58
C ASN A 116 -2.23 14.11 -18.93
N GLN A 117 -3.42 14.35 -19.47
CA GLN A 117 -4.64 13.72 -18.96
C GLN A 117 -4.60 12.19 -19.08
N GLU A 118 -4.18 11.66 -20.23
CA GLU A 118 -4.09 10.23 -20.45
C GLU A 118 -2.97 9.59 -19.61
N GLU A 119 -1.83 10.25 -19.45
CA GLU A 119 -0.76 9.80 -18.54
C GLU A 119 -1.26 9.69 -17.10
N LEU A 120 -2.00 10.70 -16.62
CA LEU A 120 -2.59 10.65 -15.30
C LEU A 120 -3.61 9.51 -15.15
N LYS A 121 -4.45 9.30 -16.16
CA LYS A 121 -5.41 8.20 -16.19
C LYS A 121 -4.72 6.85 -16.15
N ILE A 122 -3.65 6.67 -16.92
CA ILE A 122 -2.82 5.46 -16.90
C ILE A 122 -2.25 5.25 -15.50
N ASN A 123 -1.67 6.28 -14.88
CA ASN A 123 -1.13 6.19 -13.52
C ASN A 123 -2.20 5.78 -12.49
N ASN A 124 -3.41 6.34 -12.57
CA ASN A 124 -4.52 5.99 -11.68
C ASN A 124 -4.98 4.53 -11.86
N ILE A 125 -5.02 4.05 -13.10
CA ILE A 125 -5.34 2.65 -13.42
C ILE A 125 -4.25 1.73 -12.88
N ILE A 126 -2.97 2.05 -13.12
CA ILE A 126 -1.84 1.28 -12.60
C ILE A 126 -1.90 1.19 -11.07
N PHE A 127 -2.13 2.32 -10.39
CA PHE A 127 -2.30 2.34 -8.94
C PHE A 127 -3.44 1.41 -8.49
N SER A 128 -4.58 1.46 -9.18
CA SER A 128 -5.74 0.62 -8.86
C SER A 128 -5.45 -0.87 -9.08
N LEU A 129 -4.73 -1.22 -10.13
CA LEU A 129 -4.31 -2.60 -10.42
C LEU A 129 -3.32 -3.12 -9.38
N LEU A 130 -2.32 -2.31 -9.00
CA LEU A 130 -1.35 -2.66 -7.96
C LEU A 130 -2.02 -2.89 -6.61
N LEU A 131 -2.98 -2.04 -6.25
CA LEU A 131 -3.74 -2.21 -5.02
C LEU A 131 -4.62 -3.48 -5.04
N ASP A 132 -5.28 -3.79 -6.17
CA ASP A 132 -6.04 -5.04 -6.31
C ASP A 132 -5.14 -6.28 -6.23
N GLU A 133 -3.93 -6.22 -6.82
CA GLU A 133 -2.92 -7.27 -6.71
C GLU A 133 -2.42 -7.45 -5.27
N GLU A 134 -2.16 -6.35 -4.54
CA GLU A 134 -1.77 -6.40 -3.12
C GLU A 134 -2.87 -7.01 -2.26
N LEU A 135 -4.12 -6.57 -2.42
CA LEU A 135 -5.28 -7.09 -1.70
C LEU A 135 -5.49 -8.58 -2.01
N SER A 136 -5.38 -8.97 -3.29
CA SER A 136 -5.53 -10.37 -3.71
C SER A 136 -4.39 -11.26 -3.20
N SER A 137 -3.16 -10.75 -3.17
CA SER A 137 -2.00 -11.45 -2.59
C SER A 137 -2.18 -11.67 -1.09
N ARG A 138 -2.66 -10.64 -0.37
CA ARG A 138 -2.97 -10.74 1.06
C ARG A 138 -4.12 -11.72 1.33
N GLU A 139 -5.17 -11.69 0.51
CA GLU A 139 -6.29 -12.64 0.59
C GLU A 139 -5.80 -14.07 0.40
N GLN A 140 -4.95 -14.32 -0.59
CA GLN A 140 -4.36 -15.64 -0.83
C GLN A 140 -3.49 -16.09 0.34
N PHE A 141 -2.68 -15.20 0.90
CA PHE A 141 -1.87 -15.48 2.09
C PHE A 141 -2.73 -15.89 3.28
N LEU A 142 -3.77 -15.12 3.60
CA LEU A 142 -4.68 -15.41 4.72
C LEU A 142 -5.43 -16.73 4.51
N ASN A 143 -5.90 -17.01 3.30
CA ASN A 143 -6.52 -18.30 2.96
C ASN A 143 -5.55 -19.47 3.18
N ASN A 144 -4.31 -19.35 2.72
CA ASN A 144 -3.29 -20.38 2.93
C ASN A 144 -2.94 -20.56 4.41
N TYR A 145 -2.88 -19.47 5.17
CA TYR A 145 -2.63 -19.53 6.61
C TYR A 145 -3.81 -20.17 7.37
N LEU A 146 -5.04 -19.84 6.99
CA LEU A 146 -6.26 -20.44 7.52
C LEU A 146 -6.29 -21.96 7.28
N LEU A 147 -5.98 -22.40 6.07
CA LEU A 147 -5.89 -23.83 5.73
C LEU A 147 -4.87 -24.56 6.61
N LYS A 148 -3.67 -23.99 6.79
CA LYS A 148 -2.65 -24.56 7.69
C LYS A 148 -3.13 -24.64 9.14
N LYS A 149 -3.83 -23.61 9.63
CA LYS A 149 -4.38 -23.61 10.99
C LYS A 149 -5.52 -24.59 11.16
N GLN A 150 -6.36 -24.78 10.15
CA GLN A 150 -7.39 -25.83 10.15
C GLN A 150 -6.77 -27.24 10.18
N GLU A 151 -5.66 -27.47 9.46
CA GLU A 151 -4.93 -28.74 9.54
C GLU A 151 -4.34 -28.97 10.94
N GLU A 152 -3.76 -27.92 11.56
CA GLU A 152 -3.29 -27.96 12.95
C GLU A 152 -4.44 -28.23 13.94
N LYS A 153 -5.63 -27.67 13.70
CA LYS A 153 -6.85 -27.92 14.49
C LYS A 153 -7.29 -29.37 14.42
N THR A 154 -7.26 -29.99 13.24
CA THR A 154 -7.57 -31.42 13.09
C THR A 154 -6.59 -32.28 13.88
N LYS A 155 -5.28 -32.00 13.77
CA LYS A 155 -4.23 -32.74 14.49
C LYS A 155 -4.35 -32.63 16.01
N THR A 156 -4.66 -31.43 16.52
CA THR A 156 -4.83 -31.19 17.95
C THR A 156 -6.11 -31.84 18.48
N ALA A 157 -7.21 -31.79 17.74
CA ALA A 157 -8.45 -32.49 18.07
C ALA A 157 -8.27 -34.02 18.12
N GLU A 158 -7.56 -34.61 17.16
CA GLU A 158 -7.23 -36.04 17.16
C GLU A 158 -6.38 -36.44 18.39
N ALA A 159 -5.38 -35.63 18.73
CA ALA A 159 -4.55 -35.85 19.91
C ALA A 159 -5.35 -35.76 21.22
N ILE A 160 -6.30 -34.82 21.32
CA ILE A 160 -7.23 -34.72 22.45
C ILE A 160 -8.11 -35.97 22.53
N GLN A 161 -8.68 -36.40 21.40
CA GLN A 161 -9.56 -37.56 21.36
C GLN A 161 -8.83 -38.81 21.86
N LYS A 162 -7.61 -39.05 21.36
CA LYS A 162 -6.77 -40.14 21.84
C LYS A 162 -6.46 -40.04 23.34
N ALA A 163 -6.11 -38.85 23.83
CA ALA A 163 -5.83 -38.64 25.25
C ALA A 163 -7.06 -38.87 26.14
N ARG A 164 -8.28 -38.58 25.64
CA ARG A 164 -9.54 -38.90 26.33
C ARG A 164 -9.76 -40.40 26.39
N GLU A 165 -9.60 -41.10 25.28
CA GLU A 165 -9.72 -42.56 25.21
C GLU A 165 -8.74 -43.23 26.19
N ASP A 166 -7.47 -42.86 26.16
CA ASP A 166 -6.44 -43.38 27.09
C ASP A 166 -6.81 -43.10 28.56
N LEU A 167 -7.32 -41.89 28.85
CA LEU A 167 -7.75 -41.51 30.19
C LEU A 167 -8.95 -42.33 30.66
N ASP A 168 -9.94 -42.59 29.79
CA ASP A 168 -11.13 -43.34 30.15
C ASP A 168 -10.80 -44.82 30.39
N VAL A 169 -9.98 -45.44 29.54
CA VAL A 169 -9.45 -46.79 29.80
C VAL A 169 -8.73 -46.81 31.16
N PHE A 170 -7.88 -45.83 31.46
CA PHE A 170 -7.16 -45.82 32.73
C PHE A 170 -8.07 -45.61 33.95
N LYS A 171 -9.15 -44.83 33.82
CA LYS A 171 -10.18 -44.66 34.86
C LYS A 171 -10.89 -45.98 35.14
N GLU A 172 -11.29 -46.72 34.10
CA GLU A 172 -11.92 -48.04 34.27
C GLU A 172 -11.02 -48.99 35.06
N HIS A 173 -9.72 -49.03 34.76
CA HIS A 173 -8.75 -49.84 35.51
C HIS A 173 -8.61 -49.39 36.98
N HIS A 174 -8.60 -48.09 37.24
CA HIS A 174 -8.58 -47.56 38.59
C HIS A 174 -9.85 -47.94 39.36
N ASP A 175 -11.02 -47.84 38.73
CA ASP A 175 -12.31 -48.13 39.34
C ASP A 175 -12.47 -49.63 39.64
N MET A 176 -11.94 -50.50 38.78
CA MET A 176 -11.82 -51.94 39.05
C MET A 176 -10.99 -52.19 40.33
N LEU A 177 -9.81 -51.57 40.46
CA LEU A 177 -8.97 -51.73 41.65
C LEU A 177 -9.64 -51.20 42.92
N VAL A 178 -10.39 -50.10 42.83
CA VAL A 178 -11.19 -49.56 43.94
C VAL A 178 -12.35 -50.50 44.30
N ALA A 179 -12.96 -51.16 43.31
CA ALA A 179 -14.00 -52.16 43.56
C ALA A 179 -13.43 -53.40 44.24
N GLU A 180 -12.30 -53.93 43.74
CA GLU A 180 -11.53 -55.01 44.37
C GLU A 180 -11.15 -54.65 45.81
N ASP A 181 -10.71 -53.40 46.03
CA ASP A 181 -10.37 -52.90 47.36
C ASP A 181 -11.55 -52.99 48.34
N LYS A 182 -12.73 -52.57 47.89
CA LYS A 182 -13.97 -52.65 48.67
C LYS A 182 -14.40 -54.10 48.90
N ILE A 183 -14.16 -54.99 47.94
CA ILE A 183 -14.48 -56.42 48.07
C ILE A 183 -13.59 -57.04 49.15
N LEU A 184 -12.26 -56.86 49.09
CA LEU A 184 -11.32 -57.34 50.11
C LEU A 184 -11.70 -56.88 51.52
N ASP A 185 -12.23 -55.67 51.64
CA ASP A 185 -12.67 -55.14 52.93
C ASP A 185 -13.95 -55.81 53.47
N ARG A 186 -14.90 -56.07 52.57
CA ARG A 186 -16.21 -56.68 52.90
C ARG A 186 -16.10 -58.19 53.10
N SER A 187 -15.25 -58.86 52.33
CA SER A 187 -15.04 -60.32 52.41
C SER A 187 -14.24 -60.72 53.65
N PHE A 188 -13.46 -59.81 54.25
CA PHE A 188 -12.58 -60.11 55.39
C PHE A 188 -13.29 -60.91 56.49
N LYS A 189 -14.43 -60.44 57.00
CA LYS A 189 -15.14 -61.15 58.08
C LYS A 189 -15.67 -62.53 57.68
N LYS A 190 -15.92 -62.74 56.38
CA LYS A 190 -16.36 -64.01 55.81
C LYS A 190 -15.20 -64.99 55.64
N GLU A 191 -13.99 -64.49 55.34
CA GLU A 191 -12.77 -65.31 55.22
C GLU A 191 -12.32 -65.91 56.56
N PHE A 192 -12.64 -65.26 57.68
CA PHE A 192 -12.30 -65.72 59.03
C PHE A 192 -13.52 -66.22 59.83
N SER A 193 -14.54 -66.76 59.17
CA SER A 193 -15.75 -67.26 59.86
C SER A 193 -15.50 -68.45 60.79
N ASP A 194 -14.38 -69.15 60.59
CA ASP A 194 -14.08 -70.43 61.25
C ASP A 194 -13.44 -70.25 62.64
N ILE A 195 -13.17 -69.01 63.06
CA ILE A 195 -12.65 -68.65 64.39
C ILE A 195 -13.67 -67.90 65.23
N LEU A 196 -13.41 -67.78 66.54
CA LEU A 196 -14.32 -67.11 67.48
C LEU A 196 -14.55 -65.64 67.10
N GLY A 197 -15.81 -65.19 67.11
CA GLY A 197 -16.17 -63.84 66.61
C GLY A 197 -15.41 -62.67 67.26
N HIS A 198 -15.06 -62.77 68.55
CA HIS A 198 -14.23 -61.75 69.21
C HIS A 198 -12.80 -61.68 68.65
N GLN A 199 -12.24 -62.83 68.22
CA GLN A 199 -10.93 -62.88 67.58
C GLN A 199 -10.99 -62.28 66.17
N VAL A 200 -12.08 -62.50 65.43
CA VAL A 200 -12.32 -61.86 64.11
C VAL A 200 -12.33 -60.34 64.23
N ASP A 201 -12.99 -59.78 65.24
CA ASP A 201 -13.05 -58.33 65.44
C ASP A 201 -11.68 -57.73 65.84
N VAL A 202 -10.87 -58.47 66.62
CA VAL A 202 -9.48 -58.09 66.94
C VAL A 202 -8.62 -58.09 65.67
N LEU A 203 -8.71 -59.15 64.86
CA LEU A 203 -8.01 -59.24 63.58
C LEU A 203 -8.46 -58.14 62.61
N TYR A 204 -9.76 -57.80 62.55
CA TYR A 204 -10.24 -56.71 61.68
C TYR A 204 -9.65 -55.34 62.09
N LYS A 205 -9.47 -55.07 63.38
CA LYS A 205 -8.77 -53.85 63.85
C LYS A 205 -7.30 -53.85 63.39
N LEU A 206 -6.62 -54.99 63.45
CA LEU A 206 -5.24 -55.15 62.95
C LEU A 206 -5.16 -55.08 61.42
N PHE A 207 -6.20 -55.52 60.71
CA PHE A 207 -6.34 -55.45 59.26
C PHE A 207 -6.46 -54.01 58.77
N LYS A 208 -7.11 -53.13 59.54
CA LYS A 208 -7.22 -51.70 59.24
C LYS A 208 -5.98 -50.89 59.62
N ARG A 209 -5.08 -51.46 60.43
CA ARG A 209 -3.83 -50.80 60.83
C ARG A 209 -2.87 -50.72 59.64
N ARG A 210 -2.24 -49.57 59.46
CA ARG A 210 -1.23 -49.32 58.41
C ARG A 210 0.13 -48.97 59.02
N PRO A 211 1.24 -49.27 58.34
CA PRO A 211 2.55 -48.81 58.77
C PRO A 211 2.59 -47.29 58.89
N ARG A 212 3.20 -46.77 59.97
CA ARG A 212 3.44 -45.33 60.11
C ARG A 212 4.60 -44.93 59.22
N VAL A 213 4.29 -44.31 58.09
CA VAL A 213 5.33 -43.81 57.17
C VAL A 213 6.05 -42.63 57.84
N HIS A 214 7.27 -42.84 58.31
CA HIS A 214 8.17 -41.73 58.63
C HIS A 214 8.50 -41.04 57.31
N LYS A 215 8.00 -39.81 57.11
CA LYS A 215 8.39 -38.97 55.98
C LYS A 215 9.88 -38.63 56.13
N GLN A 216 10.77 -39.46 55.62
CA GLN A 216 12.10 -38.99 55.30
C GLN A 216 11.94 -37.90 54.24
N LYS A 217 12.40 -36.68 54.53
CA LYS A 217 12.54 -35.62 53.55
C LYS A 217 13.43 -36.16 52.44
N THR A 218 12.85 -36.66 51.37
CA THR A 218 13.58 -36.84 50.12
C THR A 218 13.95 -35.43 49.68
N GLN A 219 15.23 -35.09 49.79
CA GLN A 219 15.82 -33.98 49.07
C GLN A 219 15.32 -34.08 47.63
N ALA A 220 14.54 -33.10 47.19
CA ALA A 220 14.19 -32.96 45.79
C ALA A 220 15.50 -32.59 45.09
N ASP A 221 16.23 -33.63 44.68
CA ASP A 221 17.55 -33.47 44.11
C ASP A 221 17.42 -32.80 42.73
N VAL A 222 18.43 -31.99 42.44
CA VAL A 222 18.49 -30.92 41.43
C VAL A 222 18.65 -31.50 40.02
N THR A 223 17.86 -32.52 39.66
CA THR A 223 17.93 -33.21 38.37
C THR A 223 16.70 -32.97 37.48
N SER A 224 15.73 -32.17 37.95
CA SER A 224 14.50 -31.82 37.22
C SER A 224 14.64 -30.62 36.25
N LEU A 225 15.85 -30.36 35.74
CA LEU A 225 16.13 -29.20 34.87
C LEU A 225 16.31 -29.54 33.39
N VAL A 226 16.11 -30.79 32.97
CA VAL A 226 16.17 -31.17 31.55
C VAL A 226 14.77 -31.52 31.03
N PRO A 227 14.13 -30.64 30.22
CA PRO A 227 12.77 -30.86 29.71
C PRO A 227 12.60 -32.10 28.83
N TYR A 228 13.69 -32.69 28.34
CA TYR A 228 13.73 -33.84 27.41
C TYR A 228 14.62 -35.01 27.88
N GLY A 229 15.11 -35.02 29.11
CA GLY A 229 15.91 -36.13 29.62
C GLY A 229 15.02 -37.33 29.97
N GLU A 230 15.42 -38.55 29.58
CA GLU A 230 14.80 -39.78 30.06
C GLU A 230 14.79 -39.77 31.60
N ARG A 231 13.62 -39.50 32.20
CA ARG A 231 13.45 -39.56 33.65
C ARG A 231 13.81 -40.99 34.09
N PRO A 232 14.76 -41.21 35.02
CA PRO A 232 14.89 -42.49 35.70
C PRO A 232 13.52 -42.85 36.29
N GLY A 233 12.94 -43.93 35.78
CA GLY A 233 11.50 -44.08 35.66
C GLY A 233 10.72 -44.02 36.97
N SER A 234 9.59 -43.30 36.94
CA SER A 234 8.52 -43.38 37.94
C SER A 234 8.23 -44.83 38.38
N ALA A 235 8.34 -45.80 37.46
CA ALA A 235 8.23 -47.23 37.74
C ALA A 235 9.28 -47.76 38.76
N LYS A 236 10.54 -47.32 38.68
CA LYS A 236 11.61 -47.74 39.59
C LYS A 236 11.40 -47.18 41.00
N LEU A 237 11.11 -45.89 41.10
CA LEU A 237 10.79 -45.23 42.38
C LEU A 237 9.53 -45.82 43.03
N ASN A 238 8.52 -46.15 42.23
CA ASN A 238 7.30 -46.79 42.73
C ASN A 238 7.55 -48.22 43.23
N LYS A 239 8.46 -48.96 42.60
CA LYS A 239 8.87 -50.30 43.05
C LYS A 239 9.67 -50.23 44.36
N GLU A 240 10.55 -49.25 44.49
CA GLU A 240 11.32 -49.00 45.72
C GLU A 240 10.41 -48.57 46.88
N ASN A 241 9.44 -47.68 46.63
CA ASN A 241 8.44 -47.26 47.62
C ASN A 241 7.54 -48.42 48.06
N LEU A 242 7.11 -49.28 47.13
CA LEU A 242 6.34 -50.48 47.45
C LEU A 242 7.17 -51.46 48.30
N ALA A 243 8.44 -51.68 47.94
CA ALA A 243 9.34 -52.54 48.70
C ALA A 243 9.55 -52.02 50.13
N GLN A 244 9.72 -50.70 50.29
CA GLN A 244 9.83 -50.07 51.61
C GLN A 244 8.53 -50.22 52.42
N LEU A 245 7.37 -50.07 51.79
CA LEU A 245 6.07 -50.30 52.44
C LEU A 245 5.92 -51.76 52.90
N MET A 246 6.29 -52.72 52.06
CA MET A 246 6.26 -54.15 52.40
C MET A 246 7.22 -54.48 53.54
N LYS A 247 8.42 -53.88 53.55
CA LYS A 247 9.36 -54.04 54.67
C LYS A 247 8.79 -53.53 56.00
N SER A 248 8.06 -52.42 55.97
CA SER A 248 7.38 -51.93 57.19
C SER A 248 6.16 -52.80 57.58
N MET A 249 5.61 -53.60 56.66
CA MET A 249 4.59 -54.59 57.00
C MET A 249 5.18 -55.79 57.76
N ASP A 250 6.43 -56.18 57.49
CA ASP A 250 7.11 -57.27 58.22
C ASP A 250 7.14 -57.02 59.74
N GLU A 251 7.31 -55.77 60.17
CA GLU A 251 7.27 -55.38 61.59
C GLU A 251 5.88 -55.57 62.20
N LEU A 252 4.81 -55.30 61.44
CA LEU A 252 3.43 -55.47 61.89
C LEU A 252 2.97 -56.92 61.84
N ASP A 253 3.45 -57.72 60.90
CA ASP A 253 3.14 -59.14 60.71
C ASP A 253 3.97 -60.06 61.63
N ASN A 254 4.93 -59.51 62.39
CA ASN A 254 5.75 -60.26 63.34
C ASN A 254 4.88 -61.08 64.32
N ILE A 255 5.27 -62.33 64.57
CA ILE A 255 4.53 -63.28 65.41
C ILE A 255 4.32 -62.77 66.84
N ASN A 256 5.18 -61.88 67.33
CA ASN A 256 5.02 -61.23 68.64
C ASN A 256 3.77 -60.33 68.72
N ASN A 257 3.19 -59.93 67.59
CA ASN A 257 1.97 -59.14 67.51
C ASN A 257 0.70 -60.01 67.36
N MET A 258 0.83 -61.34 67.33
CA MET A 258 -0.29 -62.27 67.22
C MET A 258 -1.12 -62.26 68.50
N PRO A 259 -2.47 -62.18 68.42
CA PRO A 259 -3.33 -62.28 69.59
C PRO A 259 -3.16 -63.60 70.35
N GLU A 260 -3.22 -63.53 71.69
CA GLU A 260 -3.11 -64.72 72.55
C GLU A 260 -4.24 -65.72 72.25
N GLY A 261 -3.89 -66.99 72.05
CA GLY A 261 -4.84 -68.06 71.76
C GLY A 261 -5.30 -68.19 70.31
N LEU A 262 -4.66 -67.48 69.37
CA LEU A 262 -4.86 -67.68 67.92
C LEU A 262 -3.90 -68.75 67.38
N ASP A 263 -4.40 -69.60 66.48
CA ASP A 263 -3.57 -70.61 65.82
C ASP A 263 -2.56 -69.95 64.84
N PRO A 264 -1.28 -70.35 64.84
CA PRO A 264 -0.27 -69.77 63.94
C PRO A 264 -0.61 -69.84 62.46
N SER A 265 -1.35 -70.86 62.00
CA SER A 265 -1.73 -70.97 60.58
C SER A 265 -2.78 -69.91 60.19
N VAL A 266 -3.69 -69.59 61.11
CA VAL A 266 -4.68 -68.52 60.94
C VAL A 266 -3.99 -67.14 60.92
N TRP A 267 -2.96 -66.95 61.74
CA TRP A 267 -2.15 -65.73 61.73
C TRP A 267 -1.39 -65.53 60.42
N GLU A 268 -0.79 -66.59 59.87
CA GLU A 268 -0.13 -66.54 58.56
C GLU A 268 -1.12 -66.16 57.45
N HIS A 269 -2.30 -66.79 57.42
CA HIS A 269 -3.36 -66.44 56.48
C HIS A 269 -3.82 -64.98 56.62
N PHE A 270 -4.00 -64.51 57.86
CA PHE A 270 -4.31 -63.10 58.16
C PHE A 270 -3.24 -62.13 57.62
N CYS A 271 -1.96 -62.42 57.84
CA CYS A 271 -0.86 -61.61 57.34
C CYS A 271 -0.88 -61.55 55.80
N SER A 272 -1.13 -62.67 55.12
CA SER A 272 -1.30 -62.70 53.66
C SER A 272 -2.47 -61.85 53.18
N THR A 273 -3.67 -61.99 53.77
CA THR A 273 -4.85 -61.18 53.42
C THR A 273 -4.61 -59.70 53.68
N ARG A 274 -3.95 -59.34 54.79
CA ARG A 274 -3.58 -57.96 55.11
C ARG A 274 -2.59 -57.38 54.10
N ARG A 275 -1.57 -58.13 53.70
CA ARG A 275 -0.60 -57.70 52.68
C ARG A 275 -1.25 -57.49 51.31
N ALA A 276 -2.12 -58.40 50.88
CA ALA A 276 -2.88 -58.25 49.64
C ALA A 276 -3.73 -56.97 49.62
N LYS A 277 -4.40 -56.65 50.74
CA LYS A 277 -5.14 -55.40 50.91
C LYS A 277 -4.24 -54.16 50.82
N VAL A 278 -3.13 -54.15 51.55
CA VAL A 278 -2.19 -53.01 51.55
C VAL A 278 -1.55 -52.80 50.17
N GLU A 279 -1.23 -53.87 49.46
CA GLU A 279 -0.72 -53.81 48.09
C GLU A 279 -1.78 -53.21 47.14
N ASN A 280 -3.04 -53.63 47.26
CA ASN A 280 -4.12 -53.09 46.44
C ASN A 280 -4.39 -51.60 46.71
N GLU A 281 -4.44 -51.18 47.97
CA GLU A 281 -4.57 -49.76 48.34
C GLU A 281 -3.41 -48.90 47.80
N TYR A 282 -2.19 -49.45 47.80
CA TYR A 282 -1.04 -48.80 47.19
C TYR A 282 -1.21 -48.65 45.67
N LYS A 283 -1.66 -49.70 44.97
CA LYS A 283 -1.97 -49.67 43.53
C LYS A 283 -3.06 -48.64 43.21
N VAL A 284 -4.15 -48.61 43.99
CA VAL A 284 -5.22 -47.60 43.86
C VAL A 284 -4.64 -46.19 44.00
N LYS A 285 -3.84 -45.93 45.04
CA LYS A 285 -3.23 -44.61 45.26
C LYS A 285 -2.29 -44.19 44.13
N GLN A 286 -1.49 -45.12 43.62
CA GLN A 286 -0.58 -44.89 42.50
C GLN A 286 -1.34 -44.57 41.21
N LYS A 287 -2.38 -45.36 40.90
CA LYS A 287 -3.25 -45.13 39.74
C LYS A 287 -4.00 -43.80 39.85
N ALA A 288 -4.50 -43.44 41.03
CA ALA A 288 -5.13 -42.14 41.28
C ALA A 288 -4.18 -40.96 41.01
N ALA A 289 -2.91 -41.06 41.43
CA ALA A 289 -1.91 -40.04 41.12
C ALA A 289 -1.63 -39.92 39.61
N CYS A 290 -1.55 -41.04 38.90
CA CYS A 290 -1.37 -41.06 37.45
C CYS A 290 -2.60 -40.49 36.71
N LEU A 291 -3.82 -40.78 37.16
CA LEU A 291 -5.05 -40.17 36.62
C LEU A 291 -5.05 -38.65 36.73
N LEU A 292 -4.52 -38.11 37.82
CA LEU A 292 -4.39 -36.66 38.00
C LEU A 292 -3.41 -36.06 36.97
N GLU A 293 -2.28 -36.73 36.73
CA GLU A 293 -1.31 -36.32 35.70
C GLU A 293 -1.93 -36.36 34.29
N MET A 294 -2.61 -37.46 33.95
CA MET A 294 -3.29 -37.62 32.65
C MET A 294 -4.41 -36.59 32.45
N THR A 295 -5.19 -36.30 33.50
CA THR A 295 -6.23 -35.25 33.45
C THR A 295 -5.63 -33.87 33.25
N THR A 296 -4.50 -33.59 33.89
CA THR A 296 -3.77 -32.32 33.72
C THR A 296 -3.19 -32.20 32.32
N PHE A 297 -2.64 -33.28 31.78
CA PHE A 297 -2.16 -33.35 30.40
C PHE A 297 -3.28 -33.09 29.39
N LEU A 298 -4.44 -33.74 29.56
CA LEU A 298 -5.60 -33.54 28.70
C LEU A 298 -6.08 -32.08 28.73
N ARG A 299 -6.17 -31.47 29.92
CA ARG A 299 -6.52 -30.05 30.06
C ARG A 299 -5.58 -29.16 29.27
N LYS A 300 -4.26 -29.37 29.38
CA LYS A 300 -3.26 -28.60 28.64
C LYS A 300 -3.44 -28.74 27.13
N ARG A 301 -3.73 -29.95 26.63
CA ARG A 301 -4.03 -30.19 25.21
C ARG A 301 -5.26 -29.43 24.74
N MET A 302 -6.32 -29.40 25.56
CA MET A 302 -7.53 -28.62 25.27
C MET A 302 -7.25 -27.11 25.21
N GLU A 303 -6.45 -26.59 26.15
CA GLU A 303 -6.05 -25.17 26.13
C GLU A 303 -5.25 -24.82 24.87
N GLU A 304 -4.33 -25.69 24.43
CA GLU A 304 -3.58 -25.51 23.17
C GLU A 304 -4.51 -25.54 21.94
N ASP A 305 -5.50 -26.44 21.91
CA ASP A 305 -6.51 -26.55 20.85
C ASP A 305 -7.48 -25.35 20.80
N ASP A 306 -7.80 -24.77 21.95
CA ASP A 306 -8.55 -23.52 22.06
C ASP A 306 -7.73 -22.35 21.50
N VAL A 307 -6.42 -22.29 21.77
CA VAL A 307 -5.55 -21.25 21.18
C VAL A 307 -5.54 -21.34 19.65
N VAL A 308 -5.44 -22.54 19.08
CA VAL A 308 -5.52 -22.74 17.62
C VAL A 308 -6.88 -22.29 17.09
N HIS A 309 -7.97 -22.61 17.80
CA HIS A 309 -9.32 -22.18 17.42
C HIS A 309 -9.48 -20.65 17.42
N HIS A 310 -9.00 -19.96 18.45
CA HIS A 310 -9.05 -18.49 18.51
C HIS A 310 -8.24 -17.84 17.38
N GLU A 311 -7.10 -18.44 17.01
CA GLU A 311 -6.30 -17.94 15.89
C GLU A 311 -7.01 -18.14 14.55
N ILE A 312 -7.71 -19.27 14.34
CA ILE A 312 -8.58 -19.49 13.17
C ILE A 312 -9.66 -18.41 13.08
N GLU A 313 -10.37 -18.17 14.18
CA GLU A 313 -11.42 -17.14 14.23
C GLU A 313 -10.86 -15.76 13.89
N LYS A 314 -9.71 -15.39 14.47
CA LYS A 314 -9.05 -14.11 14.19
C LYS A 314 -8.73 -13.94 12.71
N VAL A 315 -8.15 -14.96 12.07
CA VAL A 315 -7.82 -14.95 10.63
C VAL A 315 -9.09 -14.84 9.79
N PHE A 316 -10.16 -15.54 10.18
CA PHE A 316 -11.44 -15.49 9.49
C PHE A 316 -12.06 -14.09 9.52
N HIS A 317 -12.05 -13.42 10.68
CA HIS A 317 -12.50 -12.03 10.80
C HIS A 317 -11.65 -11.07 9.97
N GLU A 318 -10.34 -11.26 9.94
CA GLU A 318 -9.44 -10.45 9.10
C GLU A 318 -9.73 -10.64 7.61
N LEU A 319 -10.04 -11.86 7.19
CA LEU A 319 -10.39 -12.18 5.81
C LEU A 319 -11.72 -11.52 5.39
N ILE A 320 -12.74 -11.56 6.25
CA ILE A 320 -14.01 -10.84 6.01
C ILE A 320 -13.76 -9.34 5.86
N ARG A 321 -12.96 -8.75 6.75
CA ARG A 321 -12.63 -7.32 6.68
C ARG A 321 -11.93 -6.99 5.36
N LEU A 322 -10.96 -7.81 4.96
CA LEU A 322 -10.24 -7.62 3.70
C LEU A 322 -11.16 -7.73 2.48
N GLN A 323 -12.12 -8.67 2.50
CA GLN A 323 -13.11 -8.80 1.43
C GLN A 323 -14.03 -7.58 1.34
N ASP A 324 -14.47 -7.02 2.47
CA ASP A 324 -15.25 -5.78 2.49
C ASP A 324 -14.41 -4.59 1.97
N GLU A 325 -13.15 -4.45 2.39
CA GLU A 325 -12.22 -3.44 1.87
C GLU A 325 -12.02 -3.57 0.36
N LYS A 326 -11.83 -4.79 -0.15
CA LYS A 326 -11.68 -5.09 -1.58
C LYS A 326 -12.94 -4.73 -2.37
N VAL A 327 -14.12 -5.10 -1.89
CA VAL A 327 -15.39 -4.73 -2.54
C VAL A 327 -15.56 -3.23 -2.56
N ARG A 328 -15.32 -2.53 -1.44
CA ARG A 328 -15.39 -1.06 -1.36
C ARG A 328 -14.46 -0.40 -2.36
N PHE A 329 -13.24 -0.90 -2.51
CA PHE A 329 -12.29 -0.37 -3.49
C PHE A 329 -12.75 -0.60 -4.94
N GLN A 330 -13.26 -1.80 -5.24
CA GLN A 330 -13.73 -2.15 -6.58
C GLN A 330 -14.94 -1.34 -7.03
N VAL A 331 -15.80 -0.90 -6.10
CA VAL A 331 -16.96 -0.03 -6.42
C VAL A 331 -16.61 1.46 -6.36
N ASN A 332 -15.60 1.86 -5.58
CA ASN A 332 -15.18 3.25 -5.44
C ASN A 332 -14.12 3.63 -6.49
N LEU A 333 -14.59 3.71 -7.74
CA LEU A 333 -13.72 3.97 -8.89
C LEU A 333 -13.29 5.44 -8.96
N THR A 334 -12.00 5.65 -9.23
CA THR A 334 -11.45 6.98 -9.52
C THR A 334 -11.92 7.47 -10.89
N VAL A 335 -12.57 8.64 -10.91
CA VAL A 335 -13.01 9.31 -12.15
C VAL A 335 -12.29 10.64 -12.29
N GLN A 336 -11.72 10.86 -13.47
CA GLN A 336 -11.06 12.13 -13.80
C GLN A 336 -12.05 13.07 -14.49
N ILE A 337 -12.17 14.29 -13.97
CA ILE A 337 -13.08 15.32 -14.49
C ILE A 337 -12.27 16.57 -14.82
N LEU A 338 -12.45 17.09 -16.03
CA LEU A 338 -11.82 18.34 -16.45
C LEU A 338 -12.74 19.52 -16.12
N LEU A 339 -12.26 20.42 -15.26
CA LEU A 339 -12.97 21.64 -14.86
C LEU A 339 -12.18 22.88 -15.29
N LYS A 340 -12.89 23.92 -15.71
CA LYS A 340 -12.29 25.21 -16.05
C LYS A 340 -11.99 26.02 -14.79
N GLN A 341 -11.04 26.96 -14.90
CA GLN A 341 -10.78 27.94 -13.85
C GLN A 341 -12.07 28.70 -13.50
N GLY A 342 -12.38 28.80 -12.20
CA GLY A 342 -13.64 29.36 -11.70
C GLY A 342 -14.77 28.34 -11.49
N GLN A 343 -14.59 27.07 -11.87
CA GLN A 343 -15.49 25.97 -11.49
C GLN A 343 -14.99 25.15 -10.29
N VAL A 344 -13.84 25.54 -9.74
CA VAL A 344 -13.20 24.91 -8.59
C VAL A 344 -12.94 26.01 -7.56
N GLU A 345 -13.56 25.88 -6.40
CA GLU A 345 -13.37 26.78 -5.25
C GLU A 345 -12.60 26.01 -4.17
N LEU A 346 -11.38 26.44 -3.88
CA LEU A 346 -10.54 25.86 -2.81
C LEU A 346 -10.05 26.99 -1.92
N GLU A 347 -10.06 26.77 -0.60
CA GLU A 347 -9.61 27.76 0.37
C GLU A 347 -8.10 28.06 0.28
N ASN A 348 -7.29 27.11 -0.19
CA ASN A 348 -5.82 27.20 -0.20
C ASN A 348 -5.17 26.89 -1.56
N PHE A 349 -5.54 27.64 -2.61
CA PHE A 349 -4.99 27.47 -3.97
C PHE A 349 -3.45 27.64 -4.09
N GLN A 350 -2.81 28.29 -3.11
CA GLN A 350 -1.43 28.78 -3.23
C GLN A 350 -0.35 27.84 -2.69
N LEU A 351 -0.67 26.82 -1.88
CA LEU A 351 0.36 26.04 -1.18
C LEU A 351 0.36 24.54 -1.53
N MET A 352 -0.81 23.90 -1.58
CA MET A 352 -0.98 22.54 -2.09
C MET A 352 -2.42 22.37 -2.60
N LEU A 353 -2.57 21.74 -3.76
CA LEU A 353 -3.88 21.40 -4.32
C LEU A 353 -4.29 20.03 -3.74
N GLU A 354 -4.80 20.04 -2.52
CA GLU A 354 -5.36 18.86 -1.87
C GLU A 354 -6.89 18.88 -2.04
N TYR A 355 -7.43 17.81 -2.64
CA TYR A 355 -8.85 17.70 -3.00
C TYR A 355 -9.61 16.69 -2.13
N SER A 356 -8.98 16.19 -1.05
CA SER A 356 -9.52 15.14 -0.17
C SER A 356 -10.92 15.47 0.38
N ASP A 357 -11.19 16.76 0.60
CA ASP A 357 -12.46 17.28 1.09
C ASP A 357 -13.32 17.92 -0.01
N ALA A 358 -12.90 17.82 -1.27
CA ALA A 358 -13.62 18.39 -2.40
C ALA A 358 -14.89 17.57 -2.68
N ILE A 359 -15.98 18.30 -2.85
CA ILE A 359 -17.31 17.78 -3.13
C ILE A 359 -17.78 18.25 -4.49
N LEU A 360 -18.30 17.32 -5.30
CA LEU A 360 -18.91 17.66 -6.58
C LEU A 360 -20.36 18.08 -6.35
N ILE A 361 -20.70 19.31 -6.74
CA ILE A 361 -22.05 19.89 -6.57
C ILE A 361 -22.64 20.18 -7.95
N ASN A 362 -23.91 19.83 -8.14
CA ASN A 362 -24.62 20.19 -9.37
C ASN A 362 -24.80 21.71 -9.47
N LYS A 363 -24.47 22.29 -10.63
CA LYS A 363 -24.57 23.73 -10.91
C LYS A 363 -25.97 24.30 -10.62
N ASN A 364 -27.03 23.54 -10.91
CA ASN A 364 -28.41 23.98 -10.71
C ASN A 364 -28.68 24.32 -9.24
N ILE A 365 -28.12 23.54 -8.30
CA ILE A 365 -28.24 23.80 -6.87
C ILE A 365 -27.66 25.18 -6.53
N ILE A 366 -26.50 25.50 -7.09
CA ILE A 366 -25.84 26.80 -6.87
C ILE A 366 -26.62 27.95 -7.52
N GLU A 367 -27.16 27.75 -8.72
CA GLU A 367 -27.96 28.76 -9.43
C GLU A 367 -29.29 29.04 -8.75
N ASP A 368 -29.97 28.00 -8.26
CA ASP A 368 -31.21 28.11 -7.49
C ASP A 368 -30.96 28.85 -6.18
N LEU A 369 -29.91 28.47 -5.44
CA LEU A 369 -29.52 29.13 -4.20
C LEU A 369 -29.18 30.60 -4.46
N ASN A 370 -28.41 30.90 -5.51
CA ASN A 370 -28.08 32.27 -5.89
C ASN A 370 -29.31 33.07 -6.32
N SER A 371 -30.33 32.44 -6.89
CA SER A 371 -31.58 33.08 -7.26
C SER A 371 -32.42 33.42 -6.02
N VAL A 372 -32.47 32.52 -5.04
CA VAL A 372 -33.09 32.76 -3.72
C VAL A 372 -32.37 33.88 -2.97
N ILE A 373 -31.04 33.86 -2.93
CA ILE A 373 -30.22 34.91 -2.28
C ILE A 373 -30.40 36.27 -2.98
N ARG A 374 -30.54 36.30 -4.31
CA ARG A 374 -30.80 37.53 -5.05
C ARG A 374 -32.22 38.06 -4.83
N ALA A 375 -33.19 37.17 -4.57
CA ALA A 375 -34.57 37.53 -4.29
C ALA A 375 -34.83 37.87 -2.79
N GLY A 376 -34.01 37.36 -1.87
CA GLY A 376 -34.15 37.56 -0.43
C GLY A 376 -32.98 38.36 0.17
N VAL A 377 -33.27 39.57 0.66
CA VAL A 377 -32.30 40.43 1.35
C VAL A 377 -31.84 39.76 2.66
N THR A 378 -30.52 39.52 2.74
CA THR A 378 -29.67 39.32 3.92
C THR A 378 -29.91 38.12 4.85
N GLY A 379 -28.90 37.24 4.98
CA GLY A 379 -28.56 36.62 6.27
C GLY A 379 -28.16 35.13 6.26
N GLU A 380 -28.73 34.29 5.41
CA GLU A 380 -28.70 32.83 5.64
C GLU A 380 -27.92 32.00 4.60
N ARG A 381 -26.80 32.52 4.08
CA ARG A 381 -26.02 31.82 3.05
C ARG A 381 -25.48 30.47 3.54
N GLU A 382 -24.85 30.44 4.72
CA GLU A 382 -24.18 29.26 5.27
C GLU A 382 -25.13 28.12 5.71
N PRO A 383 -26.24 28.39 6.44
CA PRO A 383 -27.16 27.34 6.88
C PRO A 383 -27.90 26.66 5.72
N GLN A 384 -28.24 27.42 4.67
CA GLN A 384 -28.94 26.90 3.49
C GLN A 384 -28.00 26.06 2.60
N LEU A 385 -26.74 26.48 2.42
CA LEU A 385 -25.70 25.66 1.80
C LEU A 385 -25.47 24.35 2.55
N ARG A 386 -25.33 24.37 3.88
CA ARG A 386 -25.16 23.13 4.67
C ARG A 386 -26.34 22.15 4.52
N LYS A 387 -27.58 22.63 4.40
CA LYS A 387 -28.76 21.78 4.18
C LYS A 387 -28.78 21.13 2.79
N CYS A 388 -28.33 21.83 1.75
CA CYS A 388 -28.23 21.30 0.39
C CYS A 388 -27.06 20.30 0.25
N LEU A 389 -25.91 20.60 0.86
CA LEU A 389 -24.72 19.74 0.83
C LEU A 389 -24.95 18.37 1.51
N HIS A 390 -25.84 18.30 2.50
CA HIS A 390 -26.16 17.04 3.18
C HIS A 390 -27.13 16.14 2.41
N LYS A 391 -27.86 16.68 1.41
CA LYS A 391 -28.87 15.94 0.64
C LYS A 391 -28.40 15.50 -0.75
N ASP A 392 -27.52 16.27 -1.39
CA ASP A 392 -27.28 16.13 -2.84
C ASP A 392 -25.80 15.88 -3.22
N CYS A 393 -24.88 15.76 -2.26
CA CYS A 393 -23.47 15.42 -2.55
C CYS A 393 -23.31 13.93 -2.87
N THR A 394 -22.90 13.62 -4.09
CA THR A 394 -22.77 12.24 -4.60
C THR A 394 -21.34 11.71 -4.67
N PHE A 395 -20.29 12.56 -4.59
CA PHE A 395 -18.89 12.12 -4.74
C PHE A 395 -17.90 12.97 -3.92
N ARG A 396 -16.93 12.30 -3.27
CA ARG A 396 -15.68 12.89 -2.75
C ARG A 396 -14.57 12.65 -3.76
N GLY A 397 -13.93 13.72 -4.23
CA GLY A 397 -12.88 13.63 -5.25
C GLY A 397 -11.49 13.40 -4.67
N SER A 398 -10.62 12.77 -5.45
CA SER A 398 -9.16 12.91 -5.34
C SER A 398 -8.67 13.33 -6.72
N ALA A 399 -7.82 14.35 -6.80
CA ALA A 399 -7.26 14.81 -8.06
C ALA A 399 -5.74 14.88 -7.97
N ALA A 400 -5.09 14.34 -8.98
CA ALA A 400 -3.65 14.45 -9.19
C ALA A 400 -3.38 15.43 -10.34
N LYS A 401 -2.28 16.17 -10.21
CA LYS A 401 -1.93 17.28 -11.11
C LYS A 401 -1.14 16.76 -12.32
N THR A 402 -1.33 17.40 -13.46
CA THR A 402 -0.32 17.45 -14.53
C THR A 402 0.20 18.85 -14.71
#